data_AF-A0A5C8TIA9-F1
#
_entry.id   AF-A0A5C8TIA9-F1
#
_cell.length_a   1.000
_cell.length_b   1.000
_cell.length_c   1.000
_cell.angle_alpha   90.00
_cell.angle_beta   90.00
_cell.angle_gamma   90.00
#
_symmetry.space_group_name_H-M   'P 1'
#
loop_
_entity.id
_entity.type
_entity.pdbx_description
1 polymer ?
#
loop_
_entity_poly.entity_id
_entity_poly.type
_entity_poly.pdbx_seq_one_letter_code
_entity_poly.pdbx_strand_id
1 'polypeptide(L)'
;MDAFVTAMLSRSDALPHDPLFQAGRQVAEAEERREQQMRILSGLAQGAPARVYAEHVRSEINRTIVLSRMHQELIESLLAE
;
A
#
# COMPACT_ATOMS: atom_id res chain seq x y z
N MET A 1 -17.12 -0.27 -11.69
CA MET A 1 -17.07 -0.23 -10.22
C MET A 1 -17.58 -1.58 -9.76
N ASP A 2 -16.71 -2.37 -9.14
CA ASP A 2 -16.86 -3.82 -9.02
C ASP A 2 -17.90 -4.19 -7.95
N ALA A 3 -18.80 -5.14 -8.26
CA ALA A 3 -19.94 -5.50 -7.41
C ALA A 3 -19.49 -6.02 -6.03
N PHE A 4 -18.27 -6.56 -5.98
CA PHE A 4 -17.62 -7.01 -4.76
C PHE A 4 -17.26 -5.85 -3.81
N VAL A 5 -16.74 -4.75 -4.36
CA VAL A 5 -16.41 -3.53 -3.59
C VAL A 5 -17.68 -2.89 -3.03
N THR A 6 -18.77 -2.87 -3.81
CA THR A 6 -20.06 -2.33 -3.36
C THR A 6 -20.70 -3.19 -2.26
N ALA A 7 -20.61 -4.52 -2.36
CA ALA A 7 -21.13 -5.44 -1.34
C ALA A 7 -20.34 -5.36 -0.02
N MET A 8 -19.02 -5.17 -0.09
CA MET A 8 -18.17 -5.03 1.10
C MET A 8 -18.44 -3.71 1.83
N LEU A 9 -18.63 -2.60 1.08
CA LEU A 9 -18.97 -1.29 1.64
C LEU A 9 -20.39 -1.27 2.25
N SER A 10 -21.36 -1.93 1.60
CA SER A 10 -22.76 -1.98 2.09
C SER A 10 -22.94 -2.80 3.37
N ARG A 11 -22.02 -3.72 3.68
CA ARG A 11 -22.05 -4.52 4.93
C ARG A 11 -21.26 -3.85 6.07
N SER A 12 -20.46 -2.84 5.75
CA SER A 12 -19.53 -2.16 6.65
C SER A 12 -20.11 -0.89 7.29
N ASP A 13 -21.39 -0.57 7.08
CA ASP A 13 -22.07 0.51 7.82
C ASP A 13 -22.32 0.15 9.30
N ALA A 14 -22.12 -1.12 9.69
CA ALA A 14 -22.42 -1.58 11.04
C ALA A 14 -21.23 -1.57 12.02
N LEU A 15 -19.97 -1.53 11.55
CA LEU A 15 -18.82 -1.69 12.47
C LEU A 15 -17.61 -0.84 12.06
N PRO A 16 -17.41 0.35 12.67
CA PRO A 16 -16.20 1.17 12.49
C PRO A 16 -14.90 0.51 12.99
N HIS A 17 -14.99 -0.73 13.49
CA HIS A 17 -13.93 -1.52 14.09
C HIS A 17 -13.62 -2.82 13.34
N ASP A 18 -14.11 -3.02 12.11
CA ASP A 18 -13.69 -4.18 11.31
C ASP A 18 -12.16 -4.07 11.04
N PRO A 19 -11.34 -4.97 11.61
CA PRO A 19 -9.89 -4.90 11.50
C PRO A 19 -9.41 -5.01 10.06
N LEU A 20 -10.17 -5.71 9.19
CA LEU A 20 -9.83 -5.86 7.78
C LEU A 20 -10.11 -4.58 6.99
N PHE A 21 -11.20 -3.89 7.30
CA PHE A 21 -11.51 -2.59 6.70
C PHE A 21 -10.48 -1.52 7.11
N GLN A 22 -10.07 -1.52 8.38
CA GLN A 22 -9.03 -0.60 8.86
C GLN A 22 -7.66 -0.92 8.25
N ALA A 23 -7.30 -2.20 8.15
CA ALA A 23 -6.07 -2.63 7.49
C ALA A 23 -6.07 -2.21 6.00
N GLY A 24 -7.18 -2.40 5.30
CA GLY A 24 -7.33 -1.98 3.91
C GLY A 24 -7.14 -0.47 3.71
N ARG A 25 -7.71 0.36 4.59
CA ARG A 25 -7.46 1.81 4.56
C ARG A 25 -6.01 2.17 4.84
N GLN A 26 -5.38 1.55 5.83
CA GLN A 26 -3.98 1.82 6.16
C GLN A 26 -3.05 1.45 5.01
N VAL A 27 -3.35 0.38 4.28
CA VAL A 27 -2.62 -0.02 3.07
C VAL A 27 -2.80 1.01 1.97
N ALA A 28 -4.04 1.44 1.67
CA ALA A 28 -4.30 2.44 0.65
C ALA A 28 -3.59 3.78 0.95
N GLU A 29 -3.65 4.24 2.21
CA GLU A 29 -2.96 5.46 2.65
C GLU A 29 -1.42 5.32 2.62
N ALA A 30 -0.90 4.10 2.83
CA ALA A 30 0.53 3.83 2.67
C ALA A 30 0.94 3.85 1.20
N GLU A 31 0.13 3.29 0.30
CA GLU A 31 0.40 3.32 -1.14
C GLU A 31 0.37 4.73 -1.73
N GLU A 32 -0.57 5.58 -1.29
CA GLU A 32 -0.64 6.98 -1.71
C GLU A 32 0.59 7.77 -1.25
N ARG A 33 0.98 7.65 0.03
CA ARG A 33 2.19 8.29 0.57
C ARG A 33 3.44 7.83 -0.17
N ARG A 34 3.53 6.55 -0.49
CA ARG A 34 4.61 5.96 -1.26
C ARG A 34 4.71 6.56 -2.66
N GLU A 35 3.58 6.70 -3.35
CA GLU A 35 3.57 7.28 -4.69
C GLU A 35 4.01 8.75 -4.69
N GLN A 36 3.60 9.50 -3.67
CA GLN A 36 4.05 10.88 -3.52
C GLN A 36 5.56 10.99 -3.24
N GLN A 37 6.11 10.11 -2.41
CA GLN A 37 7.56 10.03 -2.18
C GLN A 37 8.31 9.69 -3.47
N MET A 38 7.80 8.76 -4.26
CA MET A 38 8.39 8.39 -5.56
C MET A 38 8.48 9.57 -6.53
N ARG A 39 7.45 10.42 -6.58
CA ARG A 39 7.46 11.64 -7.41
C ARG A 39 8.56 12.62 -6.95
N ILE A 40 8.67 12.85 -5.65
CA ILE A 40 9.70 13.74 -5.08
C ILE A 40 11.10 13.23 -5.40
N LEU A 41 11.34 11.94 -5.21
CA LEU A 41 12.64 11.31 -5.48
C LEU A 41 12.98 11.37 -6.97
N SER A 42 12.00 11.18 -7.85
CA SER A 42 12.22 11.33 -9.29
C SER A 42 12.63 12.74 -9.69
N GLY A 43 12.12 13.77 -9.00
CA GLY A 43 12.54 15.16 -9.19
C GLY A 43 13.96 15.41 -8.66
N LEU A 44 14.30 14.86 -7.49
CA LEU A 44 15.64 14.95 -6.91
C LEU A 44 16.71 14.22 -7.75
N ALA A 45 16.33 13.15 -8.45
CA ALA A 45 17.22 12.35 -9.28
C ALA A 45 17.85 13.09 -10.48
N GLN A 46 17.49 14.35 -10.72
CA GLN A 46 18.10 15.18 -11.77
C GLN A 46 19.51 15.70 -11.42
N GLY A 47 19.99 15.52 -10.19
CA GLY A 47 21.40 15.74 -9.80
C GLY A 47 22.14 14.45 -9.49
N ALA A 48 23.44 14.33 -9.85
CA ALA A 48 24.18 13.06 -9.77
C ALA A 48 24.20 12.38 -8.38
N PRO A 49 24.38 13.07 -7.24
CA PRO A 49 24.30 12.45 -5.91
C PRO A 49 22.85 12.15 -5.47
N ALA A 50 21.91 13.03 -5.85
CA ALA A 50 20.51 12.91 -5.51
C ALA A 50 19.81 11.77 -6.29
N ARG A 51 20.31 11.43 -7.48
CA ARG A 51 19.91 10.24 -8.25
C ARG A 51 20.21 8.94 -7.54
N VAL A 52 21.42 8.79 -7.00
CA VAL A 52 21.82 7.59 -6.26
C VAL A 52 20.95 7.42 -5.01
N TYR A 53 20.70 8.51 -4.28
CA TYR A 53 19.82 8.48 -3.11
C TYR A 53 18.35 8.19 -3.48
N ALA A 54 17.85 8.77 -4.57
CA ALA A 54 16.51 8.52 -5.08
C ALA A 54 16.31 7.06 -5.50
N GLU A 55 17.29 6.48 -6.19
CA GLU A 55 17.31 5.06 -6.57
C GLU A 55 17.30 4.16 -5.33
N HIS A 56 18.10 4.50 -4.32
CA HIS A 56 18.14 3.75 -3.06
C HIS A 56 16.79 3.79 -2.33
N VAL A 57 16.18 4.97 -2.18
CA VAL A 57 14.87 5.07 -1.52
C VAL A 57 13.78 4.35 -2.33
N ARG A 58 13.84 4.41 -3.67
CA ARG A 58 12.94 3.63 -4.54
C ARG A 58 13.06 2.12 -4.30
N SER A 59 14.29 1.62 -4.13
CA SER A 59 14.53 0.21 -3.82
C SER A 59 13.89 -0.21 -2.49
N GLU A 60 14.09 0.59 -1.45
CA GLU A 60 13.51 0.32 -0.12
C GLU A 60 11.98 0.37 -0.12
N ILE A 61 11.40 1.31 -0.89
CA ILE A 61 9.96 1.39 -1.12
C ILE A 61 9.45 0.11 -1.79
N ASN A 62 10.09 -0.36 -2.85
CA ASN A 62 9.67 -1.56 -3.56
C ASN A 62 9.77 -2.80 -2.67
N ARG A 63 10.83 -2.90 -1.86
CA ARG A 63 10.97 -3.97 -0.86
C ARG A 63 9.79 -3.98 0.11
N THR A 64 9.41 -2.81 0.61
CA THR A 64 8.27 -2.66 1.53
C THR A 64 6.97 -3.13 0.89
N ILE A 65 6.69 -2.75 -0.36
CA ILE A 65 5.49 -3.22 -1.09
C ILE A 65 5.46 -4.74 -1.19
N VAL A 66 6.57 -5.35 -1.61
CA VAL A 66 6.65 -6.81 -1.78
C VAL A 66 6.37 -7.51 -0.45
N LEU A 67 6.96 -7.03 0.64
CA LEU A 67 6.70 -7.57 1.97
C LEU A 67 5.23 -7.41 2.36
N SER A 68 4.64 -6.24 2.17
CA SER A 68 3.22 -6.01 2.48
C SER A 68 2.30 -6.96 1.70
N ARG A 69 2.58 -7.19 0.41
CA ARG A 69 1.82 -8.14 -0.43
C ARG A 69 1.96 -9.57 0.07
N MET A 70 3.16 -10.00 0.42
CA MET A 70 3.37 -11.33 1.02
C MET A 70 2.57 -11.50 2.31
N HIS A 71 2.53 -10.48 3.18
CA HIS A 71 1.73 -10.54 4.41
C HIS A 71 0.24 -10.61 4.11
N GLN A 72 -0.23 -9.86 3.11
CA GLN A 72 -1.62 -9.91 2.68
C GLN A 72 -1.99 -11.31 2.16
N GLU A 73 -1.19 -11.90 1.28
CA GLU A 73 -1.41 -13.27 0.78
C GLU A 73 -1.46 -14.31 1.92
N LEU A 74 -0.63 -14.12 2.94
CA LEU A 74 -0.60 -14.97 4.14
C LEU A 74 -1.88 -14.84 4.96
N ILE A 75 -2.36 -13.62 5.17
CA ILE A 75 -3.63 -13.35 5.87
C ILE A 75 -4.80 -13.94 5.08
N GLU A 76 -4.83 -13.76 3.76
CA GLU A 76 -5.86 -14.31 2.89
C GLU A 76 -5.88 -15.85 2.94
N SER A 77 -4.71 -16.48 2.98
CA SER A 77 -4.58 -17.93 3.12
C SER A 77 -5.12 -18.43 4.46
N LEU A 78 -4.84 -17.72 5.56
CA LEU A 78 -5.31 -18.08 6.91
C LEU A 78 -6.82 -17.88 7.10
N LEU A 79 -7.44 -16.97 6.34
CA LEU A 79 -8.89 -16.71 6.39
C LEU A 79 -9.70 -17.64 5.46
N ALA A 80 -9.02 -18.39 4.58
CA ALA A 80 -9.64 -19.33 3.65
C ALA A 80 -9.80 -20.76 4.23
N GLU A 81 -9.30 -21.00 5.45
CA GLU A 81 -9.54 -22.20 6.28
C GLU A 81 -10.70 -21.98 7.27
#